data_AF-A0A6P6N8F1-F1
#
_entry.id   AF-A0A6P6N8F1-F1
#
_cell.length_a   1.000
_cell.length_b   1.000
_cell.length_c   1.000
_cell.angle_alpha   90.00
_cell.angle_beta   90.00
_cell.angle_gamma   90.00
#
_symmetry.space_group_name_H-M   'P 1'
#
loop_
_entity.id
_entity.type
_entity.pdbx_description
1 polymer ?
#
loop_
_entity_poly.entity_id
_entity_poly.type
_entity_poly.pdbx_seq_one_letter_code
_entity_poly.pdbx_strand_id
1 'polypeptide(L)'
;MECKWKPDERGLQQILQLLKESQSPDTSTQRSVQQKLEQLNQYPDFNNYLIFVLTKLKSEDEPTRSLSGLILKNNVKTHYQNFPNGVSDFIKNECLQNIGDSSPLIRATVGILITTIASKGELQNWPELLPKLCLLLDSEDYNTCEGAFGALQKICEDSAEILDSDMLDRPLNVMIPKFLQFFKHNSPKIRSHAIACVNQFIISRTQALMLHIDPFIEIPEM
;
A
#
# COMPACT_ATOMS: atom_id res chain seq x y z
N MET A 1 4.01 -27.54 3.64
CA MET A 1 4.01 -26.82 4.93
C MET A 1 4.82 -25.57 4.74
N GLU A 2 4.18 -24.42 4.52
CA GLU A 2 4.89 -23.14 4.45
C GLU A 2 5.32 -22.74 5.86
N CYS A 3 6.63 -22.65 6.06
CA CYS A 3 7.19 -22.13 7.30
C CYS A 3 6.88 -20.63 7.35
N LYS A 4 5.78 -20.25 8.02
CA LYS A 4 5.44 -18.84 8.24
C LYS A 4 6.57 -18.22 9.07
N TRP A 5 7.16 -17.15 8.53
CA TRP A 5 8.18 -16.37 9.24
C TRP A 5 7.68 -15.96 10.64
N LYS A 6 8.56 -16.01 11.62
CA LYS A 6 8.29 -15.56 12.99
C LYS A 6 9.48 -14.78 13.53
N PRO A 7 9.25 -13.70 14.27
CA PRO A 7 10.33 -12.95 14.89
C PRO A 7 10.97 -13.75 16.02
N ASP A 8 12.29 -13.61 16.18
CA ASP A 8 12.98 -13.92 17.43
C ASP A 8 12.77 -12.77 18.43
N GLU A 9 12.54 -13.08 19.70
CA GLU A 9 12.24 -12.08 20.73
C GLU A 9 13.39 -11.09 20.94
N ARG A 10 14.64 -11.57 20.90
CA ARG A 10 15.81 -10.70 21.10
C ARG A 10 15.99 -9.79 19.90
N GLY A 11 15.83 -10.33 18.69
CA GLY A 11 15.81 -9.55 17.46
C GLY A 11 14.75 -8.45 17.53
N LEU A 12 13.51 -8.79 17.88
CA LEU A 12 12.42 -7.83 17.98
C LEU A 12 12.71 -6.72 19.00
N GLN A 13 13.25 -7.05 20.18
CA GLN A 13 13.63 -6.06 21.18
C GLN A 13 14.69 -5.08 20.67
N GLN A 14 15.68 -5.55 19.91
CA GLN A 14 16.70 -4.68 19.30
C GLN A 14 16.10 -3.73 18.27
N ILE A 15 15.15 -4.21 17.46
CA ILE A 15 14.45 -3.38 16.47
C ILE A 15 13.61 -2.30 17.16
N LEU A 16 12.88 -2.66 18.21
CA LEU A 16 12.08 -1.69 18.98
C LEU A 16 12.95 -0.64 19.65
N GLN A 17 14.09 -1.04 20.21
CA GLN A 17 15.06 -0.11 20.78
C GLN A 17 15.57 0.88 19.71
N LEU A 18 15.93 0.38 18.52
CA LEU A 18 16.36 1.22 17.41
C LEU A 18 15.27 2.20 16.95
N LEU A 19 14.01 1.74 16.84
CA LEU A 19 12.88 2.59 16.46
C LEU A 19 12.60 3.69 17.49
N LYS A 20 12.81 3.41 18.78
CA LYS A 20 12.69 4.41 19.85
C LYS A 20 13.85 5.42 19.81
N GLU A 21 15.08 4.95 19.61
CA GLU A 21 16.25 5.82 19.41
C GLU A 21 16.09 6.73 18.18
N SER A 22 15.45 6.24 17.12
CA SER A 22 15.17 6.99 15.88
C SER A 22 14.25 8.19 16.09
N GLN A 23 13.48 8.21 17.17
CA GLN A 23 12.57 9.31 17.51
C GLN A 23 13.23 10.36 18.42
N SER A 24 14.48 10.11 18.85
CA SER A 24 15.22 11.05 19.68
C SER A 24 15.48 12.37 18.94
N PRO A 25 15.33 13.53 19.58
CA PRO A 25 15.71 14.83 19.00
C PRO A 25 17.23 15.04 19.01
N ASP A 26 18.01 14.18 19.69
CA ASP A 26 19.45 14.31 19.78
C ASP A 26 20.16 13.91 18.46
N THR A 27 20.88 14.87 17.87
CA THR A 27 21.60 14.69 16.59
C THR A 27 22.63 13.57 16.64
N SER A 28 23.29 13.36 17.78
CA SER A 28 24.32 12.31 17.91
C SER A 28 23.69 10.92 17.88
N THR A 29 22.55 10.76 18.56
CA THR A 29 21.71 9.56 18.57
C THR A 29 21.18 9.28 17.17
N GLN A 30 20.62 10.28 16.48
CA GLN A 30 20.12 10.12 15.11
C GLN A 30 21.22 9.66 14.14
N ARG A 31 22.44 10.20 14.26
CA ARG A 31 23.56 9.77 13.42
C ARG A 31 23.97 8.31 13.70
N SER A 32 23.97 7.89 14.96
CA SER A 32 24.24 6.50 15.34
C SER A 32 23.16 5.54 14.82
N VAL A 33 21.89 5.93 14.96
CA VAL A 33 20.74 5.19 14.43
C VAL A 33 20.85 4.99 12.93
N GLN A 34 21.18 6.05 12.19
CA GLN A 34 21.32 5.98 10.73
C GLN A 34 22.39 4.96 10.32
N GLN A 35 23.54 4.94 11.00
CA GLN A 35 24.59 3.95 10.75
C GLN A 35 24.13 2.52 11.07
N LYS A 36 23.38 2.32 12.16
CA LYS A 36 22.81 1.01 12.50
C LYS A 36 21.79 0.56 11.46
N LEU A 37 20.92 1.46 10.99
CA LEU A 37 19.93 1.16 9.94
C LEU A 37 20.60 0.75 8.63
N GLU A 38 21.67 1.43 8.23
CA GLU A 38 22.46 1.08 7.03
C GLU A 38 23.09 -0.31 7.13
N GLN A 39 23.54 -0.71 8.32
CA GLN A 39 24.07 -2.07 8.55
C GLN A 39 22.94 -3.11 8.52
N LEU A 40 21.81 -2.84 9.17
CA LEU A 40 20.67 -3.78 9.23
C LEU A 40 20.00 -3.97 7.87
N ASN A 41 20.00 -2.94 7.01
CA ASN A 41 19.48 -3.02 5.64
C ASN A 41 20.20 -4.05 4.76
N GLN A 42 21.39 -4.50 5.14
CA GLN A 42 22.11 -5.57 4.45
C GLN A 42 21.49 -6.96 4.70
N TYR A 43 20.65 -7.09 5.74
CA TYR A 43 19.99 -8.33 6.11
C TYR A 43 18.54 -8.31 5.63
N PRO A 44 18.14 -9.17 4.66
CA PRO A 44 16.76 -9.18 4.17
C PRO A 44 15.71 -9.40 5.26
N ASP A 45 16.07 -10.16 6.29
CA ASP A 45 15.19 -10.48 7.43
C ASP A 45 14.80 -9.24 8.25
N PHE A 46 15.62 -8.17 8.23
CA PHE A 46 15.29 -6.89 8.86
C PHE A 46 13.95 -6.34 8.36
N ASN A 47 13.67 -6.50 7.07
CA ASN A 47 12.41 -6.02 6.48
C ASN A 47 11.19 -6.82 6.98
N ASN A 48 11.36 -8.09 7.34
CA ASN A 48 10.31 -8.90 7.95
C ASN A 48 9.95 -8.38 9.36
N TYR A 49 10.96 -7.97 10.15
CA TYR A 49 10.71 -7.32 11.43
C TYR A 49 9.98 -5.99 11.26
N LEU A 50 10.39 -5.18 10.27
CA LEU A 50 9.76 -3.87 10.07
C LEU A 50 8.27 -3.98 9.72
N ILE A 51 7.91 -4.90 8.81
CA ILE A 51 6.50 -5.14 8.48
C ILE A 51 5.75 -5.75 9.66
N PHE A 52 6.37 -6.65 10.42
CA PHE A 52 5.77 -7.26 11.61
C PHE A 52 5.44 -6.21 12.68
N VAL A 53 6.34 -5.27 12.95
CA VAL A 53 6.09 -4.16 13.89
C VAL A 53 4.93 -3.30 13.39
N LEU A 54 4.89 -2.96 12.10
CA LEU A 54 3.79 -2.18 11.52
C LEU A 54 2.43 -2.89 11.67
N THR A 55 2.35 -4.17 11.30
CA THR A 55 1.06 -4.85 11.10
C THR A 55 0.61 -5.73 12.25
N LYS A 56 1.53 -6.43 12.94
CA LYS A 56 1.18 -7.42 13.96
C LYS A 56 1.34 -6.92 15.40
N LEU A 57 2.31 -6.05 15.66
CA LEU A 57 2.65 -5.64 17.02
C LEU A 57 1.72 -4.52 17.54
N LYS A 58 0.44 -4.84 17.73
CA LYS A 58 -0.59 -3.88 18.17
C LYS A 58 -0.38 -3.34 19.60
N SER A 59 0.56 -3.90 20.36
CA SER A 59 0.96 -3.43 21.69
C SER A 59 1.83 -2.17 21.66
N GLU A 60 2.52 -1.90 20.54
CA GLU A 60 3.29 -0.68 20.35
C GLU A 60 2.41 0.46 19.84
N ASP A 61 2.83 1.69 20.12
CA ASP A 61 2.09 2.89 19.72
C ASP A 61 2.09 3.11 18.20
N GLU A 62 1.10 3.88 17.73
CA GLU A 62 0.93 4.16 16.31
C GLU A 62 2.13 4.88 15.66
N PRO A 63 2.79 5.86 16.32
CA PRO A 63 4.00 6.50 15.78
C PRO A 63 5.15 5.52 15.55
N THR A 64 5.44 4.62 16.50
CA THR A 64 6.51 3.63 16.36
C THR A 64 6.20 2.62 15.26
N ARG A 65 4.96 2.12 15.22
CA ARG A 65 4.49 1.22 14.16
C ARG A 65 4.58 1.87 12.78
N SER A 66 4.14 3.13 12.66
CA SER A 66 4.19 3.88 11.41
C SER A 66 5.63 4.17 10.96
N LEU A 67 6.51 4.57 11.88
CA LEU A 67 7.93 4.79 11.61
C LEU A 67 8.60 3.54 11.05
N SER A 68 8.29 2.37 11.62
CA SER A 68 8.76 1.07 11.10
C SER A 68 8.36 0.87 9.63
N GLY A 69 7.10 1.16 9.29
CA GLY A 69 6.61 1.10 7.91
C GLY A 69 7.28 2.11 6.97
N LEU A 70 7.59 3.32 7.45
CA LEU A 70 8.28 4.34 6.67
C LEU A 70 9.75 3.99 6.38
N ILE A 71 10.45 3.38 7.34
CA ILE A 71 11.79 2.83 7.13
C ILE A 71 11.71 1.70 6.09
N LEU A 72 10.77 0.77 6.23
CA LEU A 72 10.57 -0.30 5.26
C LEU A 72 10.30 0.25 3.86
N LYS A 73 9.48 1.29 3.76
CA LYS A 73 9.18 1.96 2.50
C LYS A 73 10.44 2.56 1.85
N ASN A 74 11.37 3.10 2.64
CA ASN A 74 12.64 3.58 2.11
C ASN A 74 13.52 2.41 1.64
N ASN A 75 13.51 1.28 2.35
CA ASN A 75 14.23 0.09 1.94
C ASN A 75 13.69 -0.49 0.62
N VAL A 76 12.37 -0.59 0.48
CA VAL A 76 11.72 -0.94 -0.79
C VAL A 76 12.15 0.04 -1.89
N LYS A 77 12.08 1.35 -1.63
CA LYS A 77 12.46 2.36 -2.64
C LYS A 77 13.88 2.17 -3.18
N THR A 78 14.82 1.76 -2.34
CA THR A 78 16.26 1.72 -2.68
C THR A 78 16.74 0.32 -3.08
N HIS A 79 16.16 -0.74 -2.51
CA HIS A 79 16.73 -2.09 -2.55
C HIS A 79 15.73 -3.18 -2.96
N TYR A 80 14.52 -2.85 -3.43
CA TYR A 80 13.48 -3.85 -3.71
C TYR A 80 13.94 -5.00 -4.62
N GLN A 81 14.73 -4.72 -5.65
CA GLN A 81 15.25 -5.74 -6.58
C GLN A 81 16.14 -6.79 -5.89
N ASN A 82 16.71 -6.47 -4.73
CA ASN A 82 17.57 -7.37 -3.95
C ASN A 82 16.78 -8.17 -2.90
N PHE A 83 15.47 -7.94 -2.76
CA PHE A 83 14.68 -8.64 -1.76
C PHE A 83 14.47 -10.09 -2.20
N PRO A 84 14.73 -11.08 -1.33
CA PRO A 84 14.32 -12.45 -1.58
C PRO A 84 12.80 -12.53 -1.74
N ASN A 85 12.32 -13.36 -2.66
CA ASN A 85 10.88 -13.50 -2.95
C ASN A 85 10.06 -13.76 -1.68
N GLY A 86 10.54 -14.61 -0.77
CA GLY A 86 9.84 -14.90 0.50
C GLY A 86 9.66 -13.67 1.42
N VAL A 87 10.58 -12.71 1.38
CA VAL A 87 10.46 -11.43 2.13
C VAL A 87 9.44 -10.53 1.44
N SER A 88 9.55 -10.38 0.12
CA SER A 88 8.62 -9.58 -0.68
C SER A 88 7.18 -10.07 -0.55
N ASP A 89 6.96 -11.38 -0.67
CA ASP A 89 5.63 -11.99 -0.58
C ASP A 89 5.06 -11.87 0.84
N PHE A 90 5.89 -11.99 1.88
CA PHE A 90 5.45 -11.75 3.25
C PHE A 90 4.98 -10.30 3.44
N ILE A 91 5.75 -9.32 2.95
CA ILE A 91 5.39 -7.90 3.04
C ILE A 91 4.10 -7.62 2.26
N LYS A 92 4.01 -8.10 1.01
CA LYS A 92 2.82 -7.97 0.15
C LYS A 92 1.56 -8.48 0.86
N ASN A 93 1.64 -9.68 1.43
CA ASN A 93 0.53 -10.31 2.15
C ASN A 93 0.12 -9.52 3.41
N GLU A 94 1.09 -9.11 4.22
CA GLU A 94 0.82 -8.33 5.44
C GLU A 94 0.20 -6.96 5.13
N CYS A 95 0.66 -6.28 4.08
CA CYS A 95 0.06 -5.03 3.63
C CYS A 95 -1.40 -5.22 3.22
N LEU A 96 -1.71 -6.20 2.36
CA LEU A 96 -3.08 -6.44 1.90
C LEU A 96 -4.02 -6.87 3.04
N GLN A 97 -3.53 -7.59 4.04
CA GLN A 97 -4.31 -7.98 5.22
C GLN A 97 -4.60 -6.82 6.17
N ASN A 98 -3.79 -5.75 6.16
CA ASN A 98 -3.88 -4.64 7.12
C ASN A 98 -4.21 -3.29 6.47
N ILE A 99 -4.66 -3.30 5.20
CA ILE A 99 -5.05 -2.09 4.47
C ILE A 99 -6.23 -1.35 5.12
N GLY A 100 -7.05 -2.07 5.90
CA GLY A 100 -8.17 -1.55 6.68
C GLY A 100 -7.90 -1.38 8.17
N ASP A 101 -6.65 -1.18 8.62
CA ASP A 101 -6.34 -0.93 10.03
C ASP A 101 -7.22 0.20 10.61
N SER A 102 -7.61 0.13 11.88
CA SER A 102 -8.48 1.15 12.49
C SER A 102 -7.80 2.52 12.60
N SER A 103 -6.47 2.54 12.74
CA SER A 103 -5.70 3.80 12.78
C SER A 103 -5.53 4.37 11.37
N PRO A 104 -5.97 5.62 11.12
CA PRO A 104 -5.73 6.30 9.85
C PRO A 104 -4.24 6.43 9.51
N LEU A 105 -3.39 6.62 10.52
CA LEU A 105 -1.94 6.73 10.34
C LEU A 105 -1.37 5.40 9.82
N ILE A 106 -1.78 4.28 10.42
CA ILE A 106 -1.32 2.95 9.99
C ILE A 106 -1.84 2.61 8.59
N ARG A 107 -3.13 2.88 8.30
CA ARG A 107 -3.67 2.68 6.94
C ARG A 107 -2.91 3.49 5.91
N ALA A 108 -2.62 4.76 6.18
CA ALA A 108 -1.84 5.59 5.27
C ALA A 108 -0.46 4.98 5.01
N THR A 109 0.25 4.55 6.05
CA THR A 109 1.57 3.92 5.92
C THR A 109 1.52 2.59 5.15
N VAL A 110 0.51 1.75 5.39
CA VAL A 110 0.29 0.52 4.61
C VAL A 110 -0.01 0.83 3.14
N GLY A 111 -0.87 1.81 2.86
CA GLY A 111 -1.18 2.26 1.50
C GLY A 111 0.07 2.76 0.76
N ILE A 112 0.92 3.56 1.43
CA ILE A 112 2.19 4.03 0.87
C ILE A 112 3.11 2.84 0.56
N LEU A 113 3.18 1.82 1.42
CA LEU A 113 3.98 0.62 1.15
C LEU A 113 3.49 -0.12 -0.08
N ILE A 114 2.17 -0.35 -0.19
CA ILE A 114 1.57 -1.02 -1.35
C ILE A 114 1.93 -0.28 -2.64
N THR A 115 1.72 1.03 -2.69
CA THR A 115 1.98 1.84 -3.90
C THR A 115 3.47 1.93 -4.20
N THR A 116 4.33 1.99 -3.18
CA THR A 116 5.79 1.97 -3.37
C THR A 116 6.25 0.64 -3.94
N ILE A 117 5.72 -0.49 -3.45
CA ILE A 117 6.03 -1.83 -3.98
C ILE A 117 5.54 -1.95 -5.42
N ALA A 118 4.30 -1.54 -5.73
CA ALA A 118 3.77 -1.57 -7.08
C ALA A 118 4.61 -0.74 -8.06
N SER A 119 5.07 0.44 -7.63
CA SER A 119 5.92 1.31 -8.45
C SER A 119 7.34 0.77 -8.64
N LYS A 120 7.97 0.24 -7.58
CA LYS A 120 9.39 -0.20 -7.61
C LYS A 120 9.57 -1.63 -8.08
N GLY A 121 8.58 -2.46 -7.84
CA GLY A 121 8.52 -3.84 -8.30
C GLY A 121 7.94 -4.01 -9.68
N GLU A 122 7.40 -2.94 -10.28
CA GLU A 122 6.56 -2.98 -11.48
C GLU A 122 5.23 -3.72 -11.24
N LEU A 123 4.14 -3.13 -11.70
CA LEU A 123 2.79 -3.61 -11.40
C LEU A 123 2.54 -5.03 -11.94
N GLN A 124 3.14 -5.38 -13.09
CA GLN A 124 3.07 -6.73 -13.67
C GLN A 124 3.67 -7.83 -12.79
N ASN A 125 4.61 -7.51 -11.89
CA ASN A 125 5.22 -8.48 -10.98
C ASN A 125 4.41 -8.65 -9.68
N TRP A 126 3.22 -8.04 -9.62
CA TRP A 126 2.24 -8.24 -8.56
C TRP A 126 0.82 -8.43 -9.15
N PRO A 127 0.58 -9.50 -9.93
CA PRO A 127 -0.64 -9.68 -10.71
C PRO A 127 -1.91 -9.76 -9.86
N GLU A 128 -1.81 -10.25 -8.62
CA GLU A 128 -2.94 -10.36 -7.69
C GLU A 128 -3.32 -9.03 -7.02
N LEU A 129 -2.52 -7.97 -7.16
CA LEU A 129 -2.75 -6.70 -6.48
C LEU A 129 -4.09 -6.05 -6.87
N LEU A 130 -4.28 -5.76 -8.16
CA LEU A 130 -5.48 -5.06 -8.63
C LEU A 130 -6.75 -5.88 -8.38
N PRO A 131 -6.80 -7.19 -8.72
CA PRO A 131 -7.97 -8.02 -8.40
C PRO A 131 -8.29 -8.03 -6.90
N LYS A 132 -7.27 -8.11 -6.04
CA LYS A 132 -7.46 -8.11 -4.59
C LYS A 132 -7.96 -6.76 -4.08
N LEU A 133 -7.38 -5.64 -4.51
CA LEU A 133 -7.84 -4.31 -4.13
C LEU A 133 -9.27 -4.06 -4.59
N CYS A 134 -9.63 -4.47 -5.82
CA CYS A 134 -11.00 -4.41 -6.29
C CYS A 134 -11.95 -5.24 -5.43
N LEU A 135 -11.58 -6.45 -5.03
CA LEU A 135 -12.39 -7.27 -4.12
C LEU A 135 -12.58 -6.59 -2.76
N LEU A 136 -11.54 -5.95 -2.23
CA LEU A 136 -11.59 -5.25 -0.94
C LEU A 136 -12.53 -4.04 -0.94
N LEU A 137 -12.87 -3.48 -2.10
CA LEU A 137 -13.89 -2.44 -2.22
C LEU A 137 -15.28 -2.92 -1.83
N ASP A 138 -15.55 -4.23 -1.96
CA ASP A 138 -16.85 -4.84 -1.61
C ASP A 138 -16.94 -5.18 -0.10
N SER A 139 -15.90 -4.88 0.68
CA SER A 139 -15.89 -5.11 2.12
C SER A 139 -16.95 -4.25 2.81
N GLU A 140 -17.68 -4.86 3.76
CA GLU A 140 -18.60 -4.13 4.64
C GLU A 140 -17.85 -3.21 5.63
N ASP A 141 -16.57 -3.50 5.90
CA ASP A 141 -15.73 -2.65 6.73
C ASP A 141 -15.30 -1.39 5.97
N TYR A 142 -15.77 -0.24 6.47
CA TYR A 142 -15.48 1.07 5.90
C TYR A 142 -13.98 1.34 5.74
N ASN A 143 -13.16 0.97 6.74
CA ASN A 143 -11.73 1.25 6.73
C ASN A 143 -11.00 0.45 5.64
N THR A 144 -11.41 -0.79 5.42
CA THR A 144 -10.90 -1.66 4.35
C THR A 144 -11.25 -1.10 2.97
N CYS A 145 -12.51 -0.73 2.76
CA CYS A 145 -12.95 -0.12 1.50
C CYS A 145 -12.20 1.20 1.23
N GLU A 146 -12.10 2.07 2.24
CA GLU A 146 -11.39 3.36 2.13
C GLU A 146 -9.89 3.18 1.88
N GLY A 147 -9.22 2.26 2.59
CA GLY A 147 -7.80 1.98 2.38
C GLY A 147 -7.52 1.40 0.99
N ALA A 148 -8.38 0.50 0.49
CA ALA A 148 -8.27 -0.04 -0.85
C ALA A 148 -8.46 1.04 -1.92
N PHE A 149 -9.44 1.93 -1.76
CA PHE A 149 -9.62 3.08 -2.65
C PHE A 149 -8.41 4.03 -2.63
N GLY A 150 -7.84 4.31 -1.45
CA GLY A 150 -6.64 5.14 -1.33
C GLY A 150 -5.45 4.58 -2.11
N ALA A 151 -5.22 3.26 -2.02
CA ALA A 151 -4.18 2.59 -2.79
C ALA A 151 -4.48 2.61 -4.30
N LEU A 152 -5.72 2.29 -4.70
CA LEU A 152 -6.14 2.28 -6.10
C LEU A 152 -6.05 3.65 -6.75
N GLN A 153 -6.46 4.72 -6.05
CA GLN A 153 -6.32 6.08 -6.55
C GLN A 153 -4.86 6.37 -6.89
N LYS A 154 -3.94 6.04 -5.98
CA LYS A 154 -2.53 6.33 -6.20
C LYS A 154 -1.92 5.51 -7.33
N ILE A 155 -2.34 4.25 -7.49
CA ILE A 155 -1.95 3.42 -8.63
C ILE A 155 -2.50 3.98 -9.94
N CYS A 156 -3.75 4.47 -9.96
CA CYS A 156 -4.32 5.11 -11.14
C CYS A 156 -3.55 6.37 -11.52
N GLU A 157 -3.15 7.19 -10.55
CA GLU A 157 -2.33 8.40 -10.78
C GLU A 157 -0.93 8.05 -11.33
N ASP A 158 -0.25 7.08 -10.73
CA ASP A 158 1.17 6.82 -11.02
C ASP A 158 1.37 5.81 -12.17
N SER A 159 0.32 5.08 -12.58
CA SER A 159 0.43 3.96 -13.55
C SER A 159 -0.71 3.91 -14.56
N ALA A 160 -1.33 5.05 -14.87
CA ALA A 160 -2.45 5.15 -15.82
C ALA A 160 -2.15 4.48 -17.18
N GLU A 161 -0.96 4.71 -17.73
CA GLU A 161 -0.54 4.17 -19.04
C GLU A 161 -0.46 2.63 -19.02
N ILE A 162 0.06 2.06 -17.93
CA ILE A 162 0.18 0.60 -17.78
C ILE A 162 -1.21 -0.03 -17.65
N LEU A 163 -2.12 0.62 -16.91
CA LEU A 163 -3.49 0.15 -16.72
C LEU A 163 -4.31 0.15 -18.02
N ASP A 164 -4.04 1.09 -18.93
CA ASP A 164 -4.70 1.14 -20.26
C ASP A 164 -4.02 0.23 -21.30
N SER A 165 -2.90 -0.41 -20.94
CA SER A 165 -2.17 -1.29 -21.83
C SER A 165 -2.67 -2.74 -21.80
N ASP A 166 -2.34 -3.50 -22.85
CA ASP A 166 -2.61 -4.93 -22.92
C ASP A 166 -1.69 -5.78 -22.01
N MET A 167 -0.68 -5.17 -21.35
CA MET A 167 0.29 -5.90 -20.51
C MET A 167 -0.34 -6.55 -19.28
N LEU A 168 -1.43 -5.99 -18.77
CA LEU A 168 -2.13 -6.45 -17.56
C LEU A 168 -3.52 -7.05 -17.87
N ASP A 169 -3.75 -7.46 -19.12
CA ASP A 169 -5.06 -7.98 -19.58
C ASP A 169 -6.20 -6.94 -19.44
N ARG A 170 -5.90 -5.68 -19.80
CA ARG A 170 -6.86 -4.55 -19.81
C ARG A 170 -7.66 -4.42 -18.49
N PRO A 171 -6.99 -4.20 -17.35
CA PRO A 171 -7.65 -4.19 -16.03
C PRO A 171 -8.74 -3.11 -15.90
N LEU A 172 -8.62 -2.00 -16.67
CA LEU A 172 -9.62 -0.93 -16.68
C LEU A 172 -11.02 -1.37 -17.10
N ASN A 173 -11.14 -2.44 -17.90
CA ASN A 173 -12.45 -3.01 -18.28
C ASN A 173 -13.26 -3.49 -17.08
N VAL A 174 -12.60 -3.84 -15.98
CA VAL A 174 -13.23 -4.27 -14.73
C VAL A 174 -13.25 -3.14 -13.70
N MET A 175 -12.15 -2.39 -13.60
CA MET A 175 -11.99 -1.35 -12.59
C MET A 175 -12.94 -0.16 -12.80
N ILE A 176 -13.07 0.33 -14.03
CA ILE A 176 -13.89 1.53 -14.30
C ILE A 176 -15.37 1.30 -13.97
N PRO A 177 -16.04 0.24 -14.48
CA PRO A 177 -17.42 -0.05 -14.10
C PRO A 177 -17.61 -0.17 -12.60
N LYS A 178 -16.62 -0.76 -11.91
CA LYS A 178 -16.65 -0.90 -10.46
C LYS A 178 -16.58 0.45 -9.76
N PHE A 179 -15.66 1.36 -10.15
CA PHE A 179 -15.56 2.69 -9.56
C PHE A 179 -16.83 3.51 -9.73
N LEU A 180 -17.47 3.43 -10.90
CA LEU A 180 -18.73 4.14 -11.17
C LEU A 180 -19.85 3.76 -10.20
N GLN A 181 -19.89 2.51 -9.71
CA GLN A 181 -20.87 2.08 -8.70
C GLN A 181 -20.72 2.85 -7.38
N PHE A 182 -19.50 3.28 -7.04
CA PHE A 182 -19.21 4.01 -5.79
C PHE A 182 -19.46 5.51 -5.89
N PHE A 183 -19.85 6.04 -7.05
CA PHE A 183 -20.21 7.45 -7.20
C PHE A 183 -21.46 7.83 -6.40
N LYS A 184 -22.33 6.86 -6.10
CA LYS A 184 -23.52 7.03 -5.26
C LYS A 184 -23.33 6.49 -3.84
N HIS A 185 -22.09 6.21 -3.44
CA HIS A 185 -21.81 5.68 -2.11
C HIS A 185 -22.17 6.69 -1.00
N ASN A 186 -22.63 6.21 0.15
CA ASN A 186 -23.08 7.06 1.26
C ASN A 186 -21.96 7.94 1.83
N SER A 187 -20.73 7.44 1.88
CA SER A 187 -19.56 8.22 2.33
C SER A 187 -19.04 9.18 1.25
N PRO A 188 -18.95 10.50 1.53
CA PRO A 188 -18.38 11.48 0.60
C PRO A 188 -16.91 11.21 0.27
N LYS A 189 -16.15 10.65 1.21
CA LYS A 189 -14.73 10.33 0.99
C LYS A 189 -14.56 9.22 -0.04
N ILE A 190 -15.39 8.17 0.04
CA ILE A 190 -15.36 7.07 -0.95
C ILE A 190 -15.80 7.57 -2.33
N ARG A 191 -16.84 8.41 -2.41
CA ARG A 191 -17.23 9.06 -3.67
C ARG A 191 -16.06 9.84 -4.28
N SER A 192 -15.38 10.64 -3.46
CA SER A 192 -14.21 11.41 -3.91
C SER A 192 -13.08 10.53 -4.45
N HIS A 193 -12.74 9.42 -3.78
CA HIS A 193 -11.76 8.47 -4.28
C HIS A 193 -12.16 7.84 -5.61
N ALA A 194 -13.42 7.38 -5.73
CA ALA A 194 -13.92 6.78 -6.96
C ALA A 194 -13.82 7.76 -8.13
N ILE A 195 -14.27 9.00 -7.95
CA ILE A 195 -14.19 10.06 -8.96
C ILE A 195 -12.72 10.34 -9.32
N ALA A 196 -11.85 10.46 -8.32
CA ALA A 196 -10.42 10.71 -8.54
C ALA A 196 -9.75 9.60 -9.35
N CYS A 197 -10.13 8.33 -9.16
CA CYS A 197 -9.65 7.20 -9.95
C CYS A 197 -10.08 7.34 -11.42
N VAL A 198 -11.39 7.56 -11.67
CA VAL A 198 -11.92 7.66 -13.04
C VAL A 198 -11.36 8.87 -13.78
N ASN A 199 -11.14 9.99 -13.07
CA ASN A 199 -10.61 11.22 -13.65
C ASN A 199 -9.24 11.04 -14.32
N GLN A 200 -8.42 10.09 -13.87
CA GLN A 200 -7.11 9.80 -14.49
C GLN A 200 -7.24 9.35 -15.95
N PHE A 201 -8.40 8.81 -16.33
CA PHE A 201 -8.62 8.16 -17.62
C PHE A 201 -9.48 8.97 -18.61
N ILE A 202 -9.89 10.19 -18.23
CA ILE A 202 -10.73 11.07 -19.06
C ILE A 202 -9.92 11.62 -20.23
N ILE A 203 -8.74 12.18 -19.96
CA ILE A 203 -7.92 12.84 -20.99
C ILE A 203 -7.42 11.83 -22.02
N SER A 204 -7.03 10.63 -21.56
CA SER A 204 -6.59 9.53 -22.42
C SER A 204 -7.74 8.87 -23.20
N ARG A 205 -9.01 9.19 -22.88
CA ARG A 205 -10.20 8.61 -23.52
C ARG A 205 -10.15 7.09 -23.58
N THR A 206 -9.72 6.47 -22.48
CA THR A 206 -9.58 5.01 -22.41
C THR A 206 -10.86 4.32 -22.87
N GLN A 207 -10.72 3.24 -23.64
CA GLN A 207 -11.87 2.57 -24.26
C GLN A 207 -12.89 2.12 -23.21
N ALA A 208 -12.40 1.63 -22.07
CA ALA A 208 -13.23 1.21 -20.94
C ALA A 208 -14.11 2.36 -20.42
N LEU A 209 -13.57 3.59 -20.30
CA LEU A 209 -14.37 4.74 -19.87
C LEU A 209 -15.36 5.18 -20.95
N MET A 210 -14.92 5.22 -22.22
CA MET A 210 -15.77 5.68 -23.32
C MET A 210 -17.01 4.78 -23.52
N LEU A 211 -16.91 3.49 -23.21
CA LEU A 211 -18.04 2.56 -23.22
C LEU A 211 -19.03 2.79 -22.07
N HIS A 212 -18.62 3.52 -21.03
CA HIS A 212 -19.41 3.81 -19.83
C HIS A 212 -19.58 5.32 -19.59
N ILE A 213 -19.51 6.12 -20.66
CA ILE A 213 -19.56 7.58 -20.56
C ILE A 213 -20.94 8.09 -20.11
N ASP A 214 -22.03 7.42 -20.52
CA ASP A 214 -23.39 7.85 -20.14
C ASP A 214 -23.62 7.74 -18.62
N PRO A 215 -23.34 6.58 -17.95
CA PRO A 215 -23.38 6.50 -16.48
C PRO A 215 -22.49 7.52 -15.76
N PHE A 216 -21.39 7.93 -16.38
CA PHE A 216 -20.48 8.95 -15.85
C PHE A 216 -21.11 10.36 -15.92
N ILE A 217 -21.83 10.68 -17.00
CA ILE A 217 -22.49 11.99 -17.19
C ILE A 217 -23.80 12.09 -16.40
N GLU A 218 -24.51 10.98 -16.19
CA GLU A 218 -25.81 10.93 -15.50
C GLU A 218 -25.76 11.20 -13.99
N ILE A 219 -24.59 11.43 -13.39
CA ILE A 219 -24.48 11.81 -11.98
C ILE A 219 -25.02 13.25 -11.86
N PRO A 220 -26.20 13.47 -11.27
CA PRO A 220 -26.72 14.82 -11.09
C PRO A 220 -25.79 15.55 -10.13
N GLU A 221 -25.49 16.82 -10.47
CA GLU A 221 -24.71 17.82 -9.72
C GLU A 221 -24.22 17.37 -8.32
N MET A 222 -22.90 17.30 -8.17
CA MET A 222 -22.20 17.18 -6.89
C MET A 222 -22.52 18.33 -5.92
#